data_AF-A0A2H1WMH2-F1
#
_entry.id   AF-A0A2H1WMH2-F1
#
_cell.length_a   1.000
_cell.length_b   1.000
_cell.length_c   1.000
_cell.angle_alpha   90.00
_cell.angle_beta   90.00
_cell.angle_gamma   90.00
#
_symmetry.space_group_name_H-M   'P 1'
#
loop_
_entity.id
_entity.type
_entity.pdbx_description
1 polymer ?
#
loop_
_entity_poly.entity_id
_entity_poly.type
_entity_poly.pdbx_seq_one_letter_code
_entity_poly.pdbx_strand_id
1 'polypeptide(L)'
;AKAIFENMDVLSSLMEPISIGTMGTQKPYRFSFEQYVQEAKTKTPTRKAADACTMQLLISAMESQTTQTDGTCELAPECSAQILKGSGLAFQQTSRIRAATLAYLFDCLEGVDIPAHIYKLCIQVYKETKSLEAWDIPPGTRTLFMQQILYCSTQGYGEFIKPRWMNRILAWQEPKGCYSDDRQPFLKLTGFVGLTSVPSQKEREEEYRVKKAASSEGGACNSLTSAMALGSLVIYIRALLETDQAFQYDVLT
;
A
#
# COMPACT_ATOMS: atom_id res chain seq x y z
N ALA A 1 -0.65 29.70 13.66
CA ALA A 1 -0.68 28.84 14.86
C ALA A 1 -2.11 28.44 15.23
N LYS A 2 -3.00 29.38 15.60
CA LYS A 2 -4.39 29.10 16.01
C LYS A 2 -5.19 28.23 15.00
N ALA A 3 -5.19 28.59 13.72
CA ALA A 3 -5.86 27.79 12.68
C ALA A 3 -5.27 26.37 12.47
N ILE A 4 -3.98 26.16 12.79
CA ILE A 4 -3.37 24.83 12.72
C ILE A 4 -3.86 23.98 13.89
N PHE A 5 -3.95 24.56 15.10
CA PHE A 5 -4.48 23.87 16.27
C PHE A 5 -5.97 23.57 16.14
N GLU A 6 -6.77 24.51 15.66
CA GLU A 6 -8.20 24.29 15.40
C GLU A 6 -8.42 23.18 14.36
N ASN A 7 -7.60 23.15 13.30
CA ASN A 7 -7.65 22.06 12.33
C ASN A 7 -7.14 20.73 12.90
N MET A 8 -6.19 20.73 13.84
CA MET A 8 -5.71 19.53 14.51
C MET A 8 -6.75 18.94 15.46
N ASP A 9 -7.52 19.76 16.17
CA ASP A 9 -8.60 19.28 17.04
C ASP A 9 -9.75 18.67 16.23
N VAL A 10 -10.08 19.26 15.08
CA VAL A 10 -11.04 18.68 14.13
C VAL A 10 -10.48 17.39 13.51
N LEU A 11 -9.20 17.35 13.14
CA LEU A 11 -8.59 16.13 12.60
C LEU A 11 -8.55 15.02 13.65
N SER A 12 -8.20 15.36 14.90
CA SER A 12 -8.16 14.45 16.05
C SER A 12 -9.54 13.89 16.36
N SER A 13 -10.59 14.71 16.33
CA SER A 13 -11.96 14.25 16.58
C SER A 13 -12.53 13.37 15.46
N LEU A 14 -11.97 13.45 14.25
CA LEU A 14 -12.27 12.55 13.13
C LEU A 14 -11.45 11.26 13.15
N MET A 15 -10.39 11.18 13.96
CA MET A 15 -9.53 10.00 14.06
C MET A 15 -10.05 9.08 15.15
N GLU A 16 -10.81 8.05 14.75
CA GLU A 16 -11.20 6.99 15.67
C GLU A 16 -9.95 6.26 16.22
N PRO A 17 -9.99 5.83 17.50
CA PRO A 17 -8.93 5.00 18.08
C PRO A 17 -8.71 3.74 17.25
N ILE A 18 -7.45 3.32 17.08
CA ILE A 18 -7.15 2.07 16.38
C ILE A 18 -7.69 0.88 17.19
N SER A 19 -8.68 0.18 16.64
CA SER A 19 -9.09 -1.13 17.13
C SER A 19 -8.19 -2.20 16.53
N ILE A 20 -7.54 -3.00 17.39
CA ILE A 20 -6.64 -4.07 16.93
C ILE A 20 -7.30 -5.44 17.07
N GLY A 21 -7.53 -6.08 15.91
CA GLY A 21 -7.97 -7.46 15.78
C GLY A 21 -6.85 -8.42 15.34
N THR A 22 -7.21 -9.70 15.25
CA THR A 22 -6.33 -10.79 14.79
C THR A 22 -6.85 -11.45 13.50
N MET A 23 -5.94 -11.79 12.60
CA MET A 23 -6.17 -12.61 11.39
C MET A 23 -5.68 -14.05 11.54
N GLY A 24 -5.17 -14.42 12.71
CA GLY A 24 -4.60 -15.74 13.01
C GLY A 24 -3.24 -16.00 12.37
N THR A 25 -2.77 -17.24 12.47
CA THR A 25 -1.41 -17.61 12.04
C THR A 25 -1.34 -17.99 10.58
N GLN A 26 -0.45 -17.34 9.81
CA GLN A 26 -0.12 -17.73 8.44
C GLN A 26 1.29 -18.32 8.35
N LYS A 27 1.48 -19.35 7.52
CA LYS A 27 2.81 -19.91 7.21
C LYS A 27 3.33 -19.31 5.89
N PRO A 28 4.64 -19.01 5.78
CA PRO A 28 5.24 -18.59 4.51
C PRO A 28 4.89 -19.52 3.34
N TYR A 29 5.00 -18.99 2.12
CA TYR A 29 4.93 -19.78 0.91
C TYR A 29 5.99 -20.89 0.92
N ARG A 30 5.64 -22.03 0.31
CA ARG A 30 6.56 -23.17 0.17
C ARG A 30 7.48 -23.05 -1.05
N PHE A 31 7.19 -22.13 -1.96
CA PHE A 31 7.97 -21.88 -3.16
C PHE A 31 9.11 -20.88 -2.91
N SER A 32 10.08 -20.81 -3.83
CA SER A 32 11.22 -19.88 -3.74
C SER A 32 10.84 -18.45 -4.15
N PHE A 33 11.71 -17.48 -3.84
CA PHE A 33 11.53 -16.10 -4.28
C PHE A 33 11.51 -15.97 -5.81
N GLU A 34 12.27 -16.77 -6.54
CA GLU A 34 12.26 -16.77 -8.01
C GLU A 34 10.93 -17.26 -8.56
N GLN A 35 10.33 -18.27 -7.94
CA GLN A 35 9.01 -18.78 -8.32
C GLN A 35 7.92 -17.74 -8.04
N TYR A 36 7.96 -17.12 -6.86
CA TYR A 36 7.13 -15.96 -6.50
C TYR A 36 7.20 -14.87 -7.57
N VAL A 37 8.44 -14.58 -8.00
CA VAL A 37 8.74 -13.57 -8.99
C VAL A 37 8.10 -13.87 -10.35
N GLN A 38 8.22 -15.11 -10.84
CA GLN A 38 7.62 -15.48 -12.12
C GLN A 38 6.09 -15.50 -12.04
N GLU A 39 5.55 -15.96 -10.92
CA GLU A 39 4.11 -16.00 -10.71
C GLU A 39 3.49 -14.59 -10.69
N ALA A 40 4.12 -13.63 -10.02
CA ALA A 40 3.61 -12.25 -9.90
C ALA A 40 3.46 -11.52 -11.25
N LYS A 41 4.32 -11.82 -12.23
CA LYS A 41 4.34 -11.11 -13.54
C LYS A 41 3.08 -11.31 -14.37
N THR A 42 2.40 -12.44 -14.21
CA THR A 42 1.21 -12.78 -15.00
C THR A 42 -0.09 -12.38 -14.29
N LYS A 43 0.02 -11.79 -13.09
CA LYS A 43 -1.14 -11.44 -12.26
C LYS A 43 -1.77 -10.11 -12.67
N THR A 44 -3.06 -10.03 -12.41
CA THR A 44 -3.90 -8.85 -12.65
C THR A 44 -4.43 -8.27 -11.33
N PRO A 45 -4.71 -6.96 -11.23
CA PRO A 45 -4.61 -5.95 -12.28
C PRO A 45 -3.16 -5.59 -12.65
N THR A 46 -2.95 -5.09 -13.87
CA THR A 46 -1.68 -4.42 -14.16
C THR A 46 -1.64 -3.10 -13.40
N ARG A 47 -0.44 -2.53 -13.20
CA ARG A 47 -0.30 -1.22 -12.57
C ARG A 47 -1.13 -0.14 -13.25
N LYS A 48 -1.06 -0.07 -14.59
CA LYS A 48 -1.84 0.88 -15.39
C LYS A 48 -3.34 0.72 -15.14
N ALA A 49 -3.84 -0.51 -15.08
CA ALA A 49 -5.25 -0.78 -14.82
C ALA A 49 -5.65 -0.40 -13.38
N ALA A 50 -4.82 -0.73 -12.40
CA ALA A 50 -5.05 -0.39 -11.00
C ALA A 50 -5.03 1.13 -10.75
N ASP A 51 -4.11 1.86 -11.38
CA ASP A 51 -4.02 3.31 -11.26
C ASP A 51 -5.20 3.98 -11.99
N ALA A 52 -5.64 3.48 -13.15
CA ALA A 52 -6.86 3.94 -13.81
C ALA A 52 -8.11 3.74 -12.94
N CYS A 53 -8.26 2.56 -12.32
CA CYS A 53 -9.36 2.27 -11.40
C CYS A 53 -9.31 3.17 -10.15
N THR A 54 -8.12 3.44 -9.60
CA THR A 54 -7.95 4.37 -8.48
C THR A 54 -8.34 5.81 -8.86
N MET A 55 -7.95 6.27 -10.05
CA MET A 55 -8.35 7.60 -10.54
C MET A 55 -9.85 7.68 -10.76
N GLN A 56 -10.48 6.63 -11.30
CA GLN A 56 -11.92 6.59 -11.47
C GLN A 56 -12.67 6.71 -10.13
N LEU A 57 -12.24 5.96 -9.11
CA LEU A 57 -12.77 6.06 -7.74
C LEU A 57 -12.73 7.50 -7.22
N LEU A 58 -11.57 8.16 -7.35
CA LEU A 58 -11.38 9.51 -6.86
C LEU A 58 -12.22 10.54 -7.63
N ILE A 59 -12.26 10.44 -8.96
CA ILE A 59 -13.05 11.34 -9.80
C ILE A 59 -14.54 11.20 -9.47
N SER A 60 -15.06 9.97 -9.41
CA SER A 60 -16.48 9.74 -9.12
C SER A 60 -16.86 10.23 -7.71
N ALA A 61 -16.00 10.00 -6.71
CA ALA A 61 -16.20 10.52 -5.36
C ALA A 61 -16.15 12.05 -5.29
N MET A 62 -15.31 12.71 -6.09
CA MET A 62 -15.26 14.17 -6.16
C MET A 62 -16.50 14.73 -6.88
N GLU A 63 -16.95 14.08 -7.94
CA GLU A 63 -18.14 14.49 -8.70
C GLU A 63 -19.41 14.40 -7.83
N SER A 64 -19.58 13.32 -7.06
CA SER A 64 -20.71 13.18 -6.13
C SER A 64 -20.71 14.24 -5.03
N GLN A 65 -19.54 14.62 -4.52
CA GLN A 65 -19.43 15.67 -3.49
C GLN A 65 -19.63 17.09 -4.03
N THR A 66 -19.17 17.39 -5.25
CA THR A 66 -19.15 18.77 -5.77
C THR A 66 -20.42 19.19 -6.50
N THR A 67 -21.13 18.25 -7.13
CA THR A 67 -22.26 18.59 -8.00
C THR A 67 -23.60 18.71 -7.26
N GLN A 68 -23.68 18.35 -5.97
CA GLN A 68 -24.92 18.27 -5.19
C GLN A 68 -26.05 17.48 -5.86
N THR A 69 -25.76 16.72 -6.93
CA THR A 69 -26.69 15.74 -7.46
C THR A 69 -26.65 14.52 -6.55
N ASP A 70 -27.78 13.83 -6.38
CA ASP A 70 -27.91 12.52 -5.70
C ASP A 70 -27.13 11.39 -6.43
N GLY A 71 -25.98 11.70 -7.02
CA GLY A 71 -25.12 10.78 -7.73
C GLY A 71 -24.40 9.89 -6.72
N THR A 72 -24.76 8.61 -6.73
CA THR A 72 -23.99 7.55 -6.07
C THR A 72 -22.62 7.43 -6.74
N CYS A 73 -21.57 7.10 -5.98
CA CYS A 73 -20.27 6.83 -6.59
C CYS A 73 -20.37 5.65 -7.56
N GLU A 74 -20.01 5.86 -8.83
CA GLU A 74 -20.15 4.87 -9.90
C GLU A 74 -18.79 4.36 -10.39
N LEU A 75 -18.67 3.04 -10.48
CA LEU A 75 -17.48 2.37 -10.97
C LEU A 75 -17.76 1.59 -12.24
N ALA A 76 -16.83 1.66 -13.19
CA ALA A 76 -16.87 0.82 -14.36
C ALA A 76 -16.78 -0.66 -13.95
N PRO A 77 -17.50 -1.58 -14.64
CA PRO A 77 -17.49 -3.00 -14.32
C PRO A 77 -16.08 -3.59 -14.24
N GLU A 78 -15.16 -3.09 -15.06
CA GLU A 78 -13.76 -3.51 -15.07
C GLU A 78 -13.02 -3.12 -13.78
N CYS A 79 -13.28 -1.93 -13.22
CA CYS A 79 -12.68 -1.49 -11.97
C CYS A 79 -13.22 -2.32 -10.79
N SER A 80 -14.54 -2.51 -10.72
CA SER A 80 -15.18 -3.37 -9.72
C SER A 80 -14.67 -4.83 -9.81
N ALA A 81 -14.52 -5.36 -11.03
CA ALA A 81 -13.96 -6.70 -11.24
C ALA A 81 -12.49 -6.79 -10.79
N GLN A 82 -11.67 -5.76 -11.01
CA GLN A 82 -10.29 -5.73 -10.54
C GLN A 82 -10.21 -5.77 -9.01
N ILE A 83 -11.05 -4.97 -8.32
CA ILE A 83 -11.11 -4.93 -6.85
C ILE A 83 -11.51 -6.31 -6.30
N LEU A 84 -12.60 -6.88 -6.82
CA LEU A 84 -13.22 -8.08 -6.26
C LEU A 84 -12.54 -9.38 -6.70
N LYS A 85 -12.14 -9.49 -7.98
CA LYS A 85 -11.70 -10.75 -8.62
C LYS A 85 -10.25 -10.73 -9.10
N GLY A 86 -9.51 -9.65 -8.85
CA GLY A 86 -8.08 -9.61 -9.17
C GLY A 86 -7.26 -10.67 -8.43
N SER A 87 -5.98 -10.73 -8.74
CA SER A 87 -5.04 -11.70 -8.16
C SER A 87 -4.68 -11.35 -6.71
N GLY A 88 -4.33 -12.38 -5.93
CA GLY A 88 -3.93 -12.28 -4.51
C GLY A 88 -2.42 -12.45 -4.31
N LEU A 89 -1.60 -11.68 -5.04
CA LEU A 89 -0.14 -11.76 -4.96
C LEU A 89 0.50 -10.41 -5.27
N ALA A 90 1.61 -10.08 -4.61
CA ALA A 90 2.47 -8.94 -4.92
C ALA A 90 1.74 -7.58 -4.97
N PHE A 91 2.02 -6.79 -6.00
CA PHE A 91 1.39 -5.48 -6.21
C PHE A 91 -0.13 -5.59 -6.45
N GLN A 92 -0.58 -6.69 -7.06
CA GLN A 92 -1.98 -6.88 -7.42
C GLN A 92 -2.87 -6.93 -6.19
N GLN A 93 -2.45 -7.63 -5.14
CA GLN A 93 -3.22 -7.65 -3.89
C GLN A 93 -3.19 -6.32 -3.16
N THR A 94 -2.04 -5.62 -3.10
CA THR A 94 -1.96 -4.34 -2.38
C THR A 94 -2.75 -3.25 -3.09
N SER A 95 -2.71 -3.22 -4.43
CA SER A 95 -3.55 -2.30 -5.21
C SER A 95 -5.05 -2.55 -5.03
N ARG A 96 -5.46 -3.81 -4.86
CA ARG A 96 -6.85 -4.17 -4.54
C ARG A 96 -7.27 -3.71 -3.16
N ILE A 97 -6.42 -3.85 -2.13
CA ILE A 97 -6.72 -3.32 -0.79
C ILE A 97 -6.86 -1.80 -0.84
N ARG A 98 -5.93 -1.11 -1.52
CA ARG A 98 -5.99 0.35 -1.71
C ARG A 98 -7.32 0.77 -2.35
N ALA A 99 -7.70 0.14 -3.46
CA ALA A 99 -8.92 0.46 -4.17
C ALA A 99 -10.19 0.08 -3.37
N ALA A 100 -10.19 -1.06 -2.67
CA ALA A 100 -11.28 -1.46 -1.79
C ALA A 100 -11.45 -0.48 -0.62
N THR A 101 -10.35 0.00 -0.03
CA THR A 101 -10.39 0.99 1.06
C THR A 101 -11.01 2.30 0.57
N LEU A 102 -10.62 2.79 -0.63
CA LEU A 102 -11.23 3.97 -1.23
C LEU A 102 -12.71 3.75 -1.56
N ALA A 103 -13.05 2.58 -2.10
CA ALA A 103 -14.44 2.24 -2.39
C ALA A 103 -15.31 2.18 -1.13
N TYR A 104 -14.74 1.76 0.01
CA TYR A 104 -15.42 1.81 1.31
C TYR A 104 -15.59 3.25 1.81
N LEU A 105 -14.54 4.07 1.74
CA LEU A 105 -14.58 5.46 2.20
C LEU A 105 -15.56 6.33 1.40
N PHE A 106 -15.77 6.02 0.12
CA PHE A 106 -16.64 6.78 -0.76
C PHE A 106 -17.95 6.04 -1.13
N ASP A 107 -18.22 4.91 -0.48
CA ASP A 107 -19.42 4.09 -0.69
C ASP A 107 -19.70 3.74 -2.17
N CYS A 108 -18.66 3.28 -2.88
CA CYS A 108 -18.68 3.06 -4.33
C CYS A 108 -18.99 1.62 -4.77
N LEU A 109 -19.28 0.70 -3.84
CA LEU A 109 -19.55 -0.71 -4.14
C LEU A 109 -20.74 -1.22 -3.32
N GLU A 110 -21.94 -0.79 -3.73
CA GLU A 110 -23.19 -1.21 -3.09
C GLU A 110 -23.37 -2.73 -3.09
N GLY A 111 -23.89 -3.26 -1.98
CA GLY A 111 -24.17 -4.69 -1.82
C GLY A 111 -22.94 -5.58 -1.62
N VAL A 112 -21.74 -4.99 -1.53
CA VAL A 112 -20.50 -5.71 -1.23
C VAL A 112 -20.11 -5.49 0.22
N ASP A 113 -19.86 -6.57 0.95
CA ASP A 113 -19.18 -6.50 2.25
C ASP A 113 -17.67 -6.23 2.04
N ILE A 114 -17.35 -4.95 1.84
CA ILE A 114 -15.98 -4.48 1.60
C ILE A 114 -15.07 -4.78 2.80
N PRO A 115 -15.48 -4.58 4.07
CA PRO A 115 -14.67 -4.97 5.23
C PRO A 115 -14.28 -6.45 5.22
N ALA A 116 -15.23 -7.37 4.97
CA ALA A 116 -14.92 -8.80 4.87
C ALA A 116 -14.02 -9.14 3.68
N HIS A 117 -14.13 -8.38 2.57
CA HIS A 117 -13.24 -8.52 1.43
C HIS A 117 -11.81 -8.08 1.75
N ILE A 118 -11.64 -6.92 2.38
CA ILE A 118 -10.35 -6.41 2.87
C ILE A 118 -9.72 -7.41 3.85
N TYR A 119 -10.50 -7.96 4.79
CA TYR A 119 -10.04 -9.00 5.71
C TYR A 119 -9.44 -10.20 4.99
N LYS A 120 -10.14 -10.75 3.98
CA LYS A 120 -9.65 -11.87 3.17
C LYS A 120 -8.35 -11.52 2.43
N LEU A 121 -8.24 -10.31 1.91
CA LEU A 121 -7.02 -9.84 1.26
C LEU A 121 -5.86 -9.71 2.26
N CYS A 122 -6.11 -9.15 3.44
CA CYS A 122 -5.08 -8.96 4.46
C CYS A 122 -4.55 -10.29 5.03
N ILE A 123 -5.37 -11.34 5.08
CA ILE A 123 -4.90 -12.71 5.37
C ILE A 123 -3.85 -13.16 4.33
N GLN A 124 -4.12 -12.94 3.05
CA GLN A 124 -3.21 -13.32 1.96
C GLN A 124 -1.94 -12.46 1.97
N VAL A 125 -2.11 -11.16 2.20
CA VAL A 125 -0.98 -10.23 2.35
C VAL A 125 -0.11 -10.65 3.52
N TYR A 126 -0.67 -11.02 4.68
CA TYR A 126 0.14 -11.41 5.83
C TYR A 126 0.98 -12.65 5.55
N LYS A 127 0.41 -13.61 4.83
CA LYS A 127 1.16 -14.78 4.33
C LYS A 127 2.33 -14.36 3.43
N GLU A 128 2.10 -13.43 2.51
CA GLU A 128 3.14 -12.94 1.61
C GLU A 128 4.21 -12.13 2.36
N THR A 129 3.83 -11.22 3.24
CA THR A 129 4.75 -10.41 4.05
C THR A 129 5.67 -11.29 4.89
N LYS A 130 5.14 -12.37 5.48
CA LYS A 130 5.96 -13.40 6.17
C LYS A 130 6.89 -14.16 5.23
N SER A 131 6.50 -14.32 3.96
CA SER A 131 7.36 -14.97 2.95
C SER A 131 8.49 -14.06 2.52
N LEU A 132 8.19 -12.77 2.29
CA LEU A 132 9.21 -11.75 2.04
C LEU A 132 10.20 -11.68 3.20
N GLU A 133 9.73 -11.69 4.44
CA GLU A 133 10.60 -11.79 5.63
C GLU A 133 11.48 -13.04 5.61
N ALA A 134 10.91 -14.22 5.29
CA ALA A 134 11.66 -15.47 5.24
C ALA A 134 12.73 -15.50 4.14
N TRP A 135 12.57 -14.70 3.08
CA TRP A 135 13.57 -14.48 2.03
C TRP A 135 14.47 -13.27 2.30
N ASP A 136 14.50 -12.78 3.54
CA ASP A 136 15.29 -11.62 3.97
C ASP A 136 14.95 -10.30 3.26
N ILE A 137 13.71 -10.16 2.80
CA ILE A 137 13.16 -8.97 2.14
C ILE A 137 14.07 -8.50 0.99
N PRO A 138 14.12 -9.27 -0.12
CA PRO A 138 15.06 -9.02 -1.20
C PRO A 138 14.99 -7.58 -1.74
N PRO A 139 16.11 -7.01 -2.23
CA PRO A 139 16.12 -5.68 -2.83
C PRO A 139 15.01 -5.49 -3.87
N GLY A 140 14.40 -4.30 -3.84
CA GLY A 140 13.25 -3.95 -4.66
C GLY A 140 11.89 -4.40 -4.10
N THR A 141 11.84 -5.32 -3.12
CA THR A 141 10.56 -5.71 -2.47
C THR A 141 10.19 -4.81 -1.28
N ARG A 142 11.11 -3.97 -0.78
CA ARG A 142 10.93 -3.13 0.42
C ARG A 142 9.68 -2.26 0.35
N THR A 143 9.44 -1.60 -0.78
CA THR A 143 8.24 -0.75 -0.96
C THR A 143 6.95 -1.56 -0.94
N LEU A 144 6.96 -2.78 -1.47
CA LEU A 144 5.80 -3.68 -1.38
C LEU A 144 5.59 -4.11 0.07
N PHE A 145 6.66 -4.50 0.77
CA PHE A 145 6.61 -4.89 2.18
C PHE A 145 6.01 -3.79 3.06
N MET A 146 6.44 -2.54 2.87
CA MET A 146 5.87 -1.39 3.61
C MET A 146 4.43 -1.07 3.21
N GLN A 147 4.06 -1.21 1.93
CA GLN A 147 2.65 -1.09 1.52
C GLN A 147 1.77 -2.11 2.22
N GLN A 148 2.23 -3.36 2.30
CA GLN A 148 1.49 -4.45 2.92
C GLN A 148 1.27 -4.20 4.42
N ILE A 149 2.33 -3.76 5.12
CA ILE A 149 2.25 -3.37 6.52
C ILE A 149 1.28 -2.21 6.70
N LEU A 150 1.48 -1.11 5.97
CA LEU A 150 0.65 0.08 6.09
C LEU A 150 -0.82 -0.23 5.82
N TYR A 151 -1.13 -0.82 4.66
CA TYR A 151 -2.51 -0.99 4.24
C TYR A 151 -3.32 -1.95 5.09
N CYS A 152 -2.71 -2.95 5.72
CA CYS A 152 -3.44 -3.87 6.58
C CYS A 152 -3.42 -3.46 8.06
N SER A 153 -2.36 -2.80 8.53
CA SER A 153 -2.35 -2.27 9.91
C SER A 153 -3.35 -1.12 10.09
N THR A 154 -3.59 -0.30 9.07
CA THR A 154 -4.63 0.75 9.10
C THR A 154 -6.05 0.20 9.19
N GLN A 155 -6.26 -1.06 8.82
CA GLN A 155 -7.55 -1.74 8.94
C GLN A 155 -7.73 -2.40 10.32
N GLY A 156 -6.77 -2.20 11.23
CA GLY A 156 -6.81 -2.75 12.57
C GLY A 156 -6.20 -4.14 12.71
N TYR A 157 -5.44 -4.65 11.72
CA TYR A 157 -4.84 -5.98 11.84
C TYR A 157 -3.46 -5.94 12.51
N GLY A 158 -3.43 -6.31 13.79
CA GLY A 158 -2.27 -6.15 14.68
C GLY A 158 -1.06 -6.98 14.28
N GLU A 159 -1.24 -8.07 13.54
CA GLU A 159 -0.12 -8.89 13.09
C GLU A 159 0.86 -8.17 12.16
N PHE A 160 0.49 -7.02 11.60
CA PHE A 160 1.41 -6.19 10.83
C PHE A 160 2.25 -5.22 11.68
N ILE A 161 1.90 -5.05 12.96
CA ILE A 161 2.49 -4.09 13.89
C ILE A 161 3.57 -4.79 14.70
N LYS A 162 4.68 -5.13 14.05
CA LYS A 162 5.78 -5.87 14.68
C LYS A 162 7.03 -5.00 14.89
N PRO A 163 7.60 -4.97 16.10
CA PRO A 163 8.85 -4.25 16.38
C PRO A 163 9.99 -4.65 15.43
N ARG A 164 10.17 -5.95 15.21
CA ARG A 164 11.18 -6.46 14.27
C ARG A 164 11.01 -5.96 12.84
N TRP A 165 9.77 -5.77 12.37
CA TRP A 165 9.50 -5.25 11.03
C TRP A 165 9.74 -3.75 10.97
N MET A 166 9.33 -3.03 12.02
CA MET A 166 9.57 -1.59 12.13
C MET A 166 11.08 -1.29 12.21
N ASN A 167 11.84 -2.03 12.99
CA ASN A 167 13.30 -1.86 13.09
C ASN A 167 13.99 -2.09 11.73
N ARG A 168 13.54 -3.09 10.95
CA ARG A 168 14.02 -3.29 9.58
C ARG A 168 13.69 -2.12 8.67
N ILE A 169 12.46 -1.60 8.75
CA ILE A 169 12.07 -0.41 7.98
C ILE A 169 12.98 0.76 8.34
N LEU A 170 13.11 1.12 9.62
CA LEU A 170 13.94 2.23 10.06
C LEU A 170 15.40 2.10 9.62
N ALA A 171 15.94 0.88 9.58
CA ALA A 171 17.31 0.63 9.10
C ALA A 171 17.50 0.85 7.58
N TRP A 172 16.43 0.96 6.79
CA TRP A 172 16.50 1.28 5.35
C TRP A 172 16.47 2.78 5.06
N GLN A 173 16.39 3.62 6.09
CA GLN A 173 16.41 5.06 5.92
C GLN A 173 17.77 5.51 5.37
N GLU A 174 17.74 6.31 4.31
CA GLU A 174 18.93 6.96 3.77
C GLU A 174 19.44 8.04 4.74
N PRO A 175 20.72 8.45 4.69
CA PRO A 175 21.28 9.47 5.58
C PRO A 175 20.51 10.81 5.59
N LYS A 176 19.78 11.12 4.51
CA LYS A 176 18.93 12.32 4.40
C LYS A 176 17.55 12.17 5.05
N GLY A 177 17.25 11.02 5.65
CA GLY A 177 15.97 10.73 6.30
C GLY A 177 14.88 10.18 5.37
N CYS A 178 15.12 10.12 4.05
CA CYS A 178 14.19 9.57 3.07
C CYS A 178 14.41 8.06 2.88
N TYR A 179 13.57 7.44 2.05
CA TYR A 179 13.72 6.03 1.69
C TYR A 179 13.92 5.89 0.18
N SER A 180 14.92 5.11 -0.19
CA SER A 180 15.19 4.73 -1.57
C SER A 180 14.46 3.44 -1.93
N ASP A 181 14.32 3.21 -3.23
CA ASP A 181 13.82 1.95 -3.74
C ASP A 181 14.82 1.45 -4.78
N ASP A 182 15.54 0.38 -4.41
CA ASP A 182 16.50 -0.33 -5.27
C ASP A 182 15.74 -1.08 -6.37
N ARG A 183 15.10 -0.30 -7.23
CA ARG A 183 14.02 -0.69 -8.14
C ARG A 183 14.46 -1.50 -9.35
N GLN A 184 15.76 -1.61 -9.61
CA GLN A 184 16.29 -2.22 -10.84
C GLN A 184 15.84 -3.69 -11.04
N PRO A 185 15.72 -4.55 -10.01
CA PRO A 185 15.17 -5.90 -10.17
C PRO A 185 13.63 -5.97 -10.11
N PHE A 186 12.98 -5.11 -9.32
CA PHE A 186 11.55 -5.22 -9.00
C PHE A 186 10.61 -4.37 -9.87
N LEU A 187 11.11 -3.33 -10.58
CA LEU A 187 10.35 -2.64 -11.65
C LEU A 187 9.88 -3.60 -12.74
N LYS A 188 10.70 -4.61 -13.04
CA LYS A 188 10.37 -5.74 -13.94
C LYS A 188 9.37 -6.71 -13.32
N LEU A 189 9.20 -6.69 -12.01
CA LEU A 189 8.35 -7.62 -11.26
C LEU A 189 6.91 -7.15 -11.11
N THR A 190 6.71 -5.84 -10.92
CA THR A 190 5.39 -5.24 -10.68
C THR A 190 4.84 -4.48 -11.88
N GLY A 191 5.39 -4.68 -13.07
CA GLY A 191 4.86 -4.11 -14.32
C GLY A 191 4.99 -2.58 -14.41
N PHE A 192 6.04 -1.99 -13.84
CA PHE A 192 6.34 -0.56 -14.05
C PHE A 192 6.80 -0.27 -15.49
N VAL A 193 7.27 -1.30 -16.20
CA VAL A 193 7.47 -1.29 -17.64
C VAL A 193 6.55 -2.35 -18.22
N GLY A 194 5.51 -1.93 -18.94
CA GLY A 194 4.67 -2.86 -19.69
C GLY A 194 5.55 -3.66 -20.65
N LEU A 195 5.34 -4.98 -20.73
CA LEU A 195 6.08 -5.88 -21.61
C LEU A 195 5.80 -5.65 -23.11
N THR A 196 5.04 -4.62 -23.50
CA THR A 196 4.52 -4.49 -24.88
C THR A 196 4.46 -3.08 -25.46
N SER A 197 4.99 -2.04 -24.80
CA SER A 197 5.12 -0.73 -25.44
C SER A 197 6.56 -0.27 -25.32
N VAL A 198 7.28 -0.25 -26.45
CA VAL A 198 8.47 0.59 -26.60
C VAL A 198 8.01 2.00 -26.21
N PRO A 199 8.46 2.57 -25.07
CA PRO A 199 7.99 3.89 -24.67
C PRO A 199 8.40 4.86 -25.76
N SER A 200 7.45 5.72 -26.16
CA SER A 200 7.67 6.72 -27.18
C SER A 200 8.85 7.61 -26.76
N GLN A 201 9.52 8.23 -27.74
CA GLN A 201 10.69 9.07 -27.47
C GLN A 201 10.39 10.16 -26.42
N LYS A 202 9.17 10.71 -26.47
CA LYS A 202 8.66 11.72 -25.54
C LYS A 202 8.49 11.19 -24.11
N GLU A 203 7.93 9.99 -23.94
CA GLU A 203 7.77 9.35 -22.63
C GLU A 203 9.13 9.00 -22.01
N ARG A 204 10.12 8.59 -22.82
CA ARG A 204 11.49 8.33 -22.34
C ARG A 204 12.19 9.61 -21.90
N GLU A 205 12.01 10.69 -22.64
CA GLU A 205 12.59 12.00 -22.30
C GLU A 205 11.97 12.57 -21.02
N GLU A 206 10.67 12.40 -20.84
CA GLU A 206 9.95 12.82 -19.63
C GLU A 206 10.34 11.96 -18.42
N GLU A 207 10.41 10.64 -18.56
CA GLU A 207 10.91 9.72 -17.52
C GLU A 207 12.37 10.04 -17.17
N TYR A 208 13.20 10.33 -18.16
CA TYR A 208 14.59 10.74 -17.97
C TYR A 208 14.69 12.09 -17.25
N ARG A 209 13.86 13.07 -17.60
CA ARG A 209 13.79 14.37 -16.91
C ARG A 209 13.35 14.23 -15.46
N VAL A 210 12.32 13.44 -15.19
CA VAL A 210 11.84 13.16 -13.83
C VAL A 210 12.90 12.42 -13.01
N LYS A 211 13.57 11.41 -13.58
CA LYS A 211 14.68 10.70 -12.92
C LYS A 211 15.88 11.61 -12.67
N LYS A 212 16.23 12.46 -13.63
CA LYS A 212 17.35 13.41 -13.51
C LYS A 212 17.07 14.47 -12.44
N ALA A 213 15.85 15.02 -12.41
CA ALA A 213 15.41 15.96 -11.37
C ALA A 213 15.41 15.31 -9.97
N ALA A 214 14.90 14.07 -9.85
CA ALA A 214 14.96 13.31 -8.60
C ALA A 214 16.40 13.06 -8.13
N SER A 215 17.31 12.81 -9.08
CA SER A 215 18.73 12.56 -8.79
C SER A 215 19.51 13.84 -8.45
N SER A 216 19.18 15.00 -9.05
CA SER A 216 19.95 16.23 -8.90
C SER A 216 19.66 17.01 -7.62
N GLU A 217 18.51 16.82 -6.98
CA GLU A 217 18.14 17.53 -5.74
C GLU A 217 18.03 16.59 -4.52
N GLY A 218 17.81 15.27 -4.72
CA GLY A 218 17.41 14.35 -3.64
C GLY A 218 18.35 13.18 -3.32
N GLY A 219 19.21 12.72 -4.24
CA GLY A 219 19.82 11.38 -4.10
C GLY A 219 18.82 10.27 -4.45
N ALA A 220 18.98 9.05 -3.93
CA ALA A 220 18.16 7.88 -4.29
C ALA A 220 16.71 7.90 -3.73
N CYS A 221 16.25 9.01 -3.14
CA CYS A 221 14.96 9.12 -2.48
C CYS A 221 13.78 8.84 -3.43
N ASN A 222 12.82 8.03 -2.97
CA ASN A 222 11.56 7.80 -3.65
C ASN A 222 10.37 8.26 -2.80
N SER A 223 9.50 9.10 -3.37
CA SER A 223 8.35 9.68 -2.66
C SER A 223 7.36 8.61 -2.17
N LEU A 224 6.99 7.66 -3.02
CA LEU A 224 6.10 6.57 -2.65
C LEU A 224 6.72 5.76 -1.52
N THR A 225 7.96 5.32 -1.66
CA THR A 225 8.63 4.49 -0.64
C THR A 225 8.76 5.22 0.69
N SER A 226 9.11 6.51 0.65
CA SER A 226 9.18 7.34 1.85
C SER A 226 7.79 7.50 2.51
N ALA A 227 6.74 7.68 1.71
CA ALA A 227 5.37 7.77 2.22
C ALA A 227 4.90 6.44 2.86
N MET A 228 5.27 5.30 2.28
CA MET A 228 4.92 3.98 2.85
C MET A 228 5.67 3.72 4.16
N ALA A 229 6.94 4.11 4.24
CA ALA A 229 7.73 4.04 5.47
C ALA A 229 7.12 4.93 6.56
N LEU A 230 6.85 6.20 6.23
CA LEU A 230 6.24 7.16 7.15
C LEU A 230 4.86 6.67 7.63
N GLY A 231 4.00 6.23 6.72
CA GLY A 231 2.68 5.71 7.08
C GLY A 231 2.77 4.50 8.00
N SER A 232 3.68 3.56 7.70
CA SER A 232 3.90 2.37 8.56
C SER A 232 4.36 2.78 9.96
N LEU A 233 5.27 3.76 10.05
CA LEU A 233 5.75 4.30 11.32
C LEU A 233 4.65 5.00 12.10
N VAL A 234 3.82 5.82 11.44
CA VAL A 234 2.68 6.51 12.06
C VAL A 234 1.73 5.51 12.68
N ILE A 235 1.35 4.45 11.97
CA ILE A 235 0.43 3.45 12.51
C ILE A 235 1.06 2.64 13.64
N TYR A 236 2.35 2.32 13.54
CA TYR A 236 3.06 1.65 14.62
C TYR A 236 3.09 2.50 15.90
N ILE A 237 3.41 3.80 15.79
CA ILE A 237 3.41 4.72 16.93
C ILE A 237 1.99 4.87 17.49
N ARG A 238 0.97 5.04 16.63
CA ARG A 238 -0.43 5.12 17.08
C ARG A 238 -0.82 3.86 17.85
N ALA A 239 -0.48 2.67 17.37
CA ALA A 239 -0.75 1.43 18.09
C ALA A 239 -0.01 1.37 19.44
N LEU A 240 1.23 1.86 19.53
CA LEU A 240 1.95 1.94 20.81
C LEU A 240 1.30 2.90 21.83
N LEU A 241 0.69 3.98 21.35
CA LEU A 241 0.12 5.04 22.20
C LEU A 241 -1.36 4.82 22.52
N GLU A 242 -2.12 4.27 21.59
CA GLU A 242 -3.59 4.12 21.66
C GLU A 242 -4.00 2.73 22.16
N THR A 243 -3.08 1.75 22.21
CA THR A 243 -3.42 0.38 22.60
C THR A 243 -2.44 -0.20 23.62
N ASP A 244 -2.96 -0.91 24.62
CA ASP A 244 -2.15 -1.68 25.58
C ASP A 244 -1.48 -2.91 24.93
N GLN A 245 -1.84 -3.26 23.69
CA GLN A 245 -1.25 -4.38 22.95
C GLN A 245 0.21 -4.14 22.53
N ALA A 246 0.66 -2.88 22.59
CA ALA A 246 2.06 -2.49 22.55
C ALA A 246 2.95 -3.34 23.47
N PHE A 247 2.41 -3.88 24.55
CA PHE A 247 3.16 -4.66 25.54
C PHE A 247 2.91 -6.17 25.45
N GLN A 248 2.03 -6.64 24.56
CA GLN A 248 1.70 -8.07 24.40
C GLN A 248 2.59 -8.80 23.38
N TYR A 249 3.27 -8.06 22.50
CA TYR A 249 4.17 -8.62 21.48
C TYR A 249 5.61 -8.20 21.75
N ASP A 250 6.25 -8.80 22.76
CA ASP A 250 7.71 -8.72 23.08
C ASP A 250 8.47 -7.59 22.36
N VAL A 251 8.28 -6.35 22.80
CA VAL A 251 8.85 -5.16 22.15
C VAL A 251 10.31 -4.91 22.56
N LEU A 252 10.88 -5.69 23.49
CA LEU A 252 12.21 -5.41 24.07
C LEU A 252 13.09 -6.65 24.34
N THR A 253 13.13 -7.62 23.42
CA THR A 253 14.22 -8.64 23.41
C THR A 253 14.96 -8.65 22.10
#